data_AF-A0A0E3NR63-F1
#
_entry.id   AF-A0A0E3NR63-F1
#
_cell.length_a   1.000
_cell.length_b   1.000
_cell.length_c   1.000
_cell.angle_alpha   90.00
_cell.angle_beta   90.00
_cell.angle_gamma   90.00
#
_symmetry.space_group_name_H-M   'P 1'
#
loop_
_entity.id
_entity.type
_entity.pdbx_description
1 polymer ?
#
loop_
_entity_poly.entity_id
_entity_poly.type
_entity_poly.pdbx_seq_one_letter_code
_entity_poly.pdbx_strand_id
1 'polypeptide(L)' 'MEDFNQLKRKLDDMSVMELYEYIKEKYPENEELTLGSKKIVIRKILNFERNLLNELETADK' A
#
# COMPACT_ATOMS: atom_id res chain seq x y z
N MET A 1 -4.82 5.45 -13.23
CA MET A 1 -5.62 6.02 -12.12
C MET A 1 -6.66 5.04 -11.58
N GLU A 2 -7.20 4.15 -12.41
CA GLU A 2 -8.20 3.14 -12.04
C GLU A 2 -7.67 2.14 -10.98
N ASP A 3 -6.39 1.74 -11.07
CA ASP A 3 -5.76 0.81 -10.13
C ASP A 3 -5.70 1.31 -8.69
N PHE A 4 -5.42 2.61 -8.47
CA PHE A 4 -5.33 3.15 -7.11
C PHE A 4 -6.67 3.17 -6.39
N ASN A 5 -7.75 3.44 -7.12
CA ASN A 5 -9.09 3.42 -6.55
C ASN A 5 -9.54 2.00 -6.22
N GLN A 6 -9.19 1.02 -7.05
CA GLN A 6 -9.45 -0.39 -6.77
C GLN A 6 -8.63 -0.90 -5.59
N LEU A 7 -7.34 -0.57 -5.53
CA LEU A 7 -6.46 -0.88 -4.41
C LEU A 7 -7.01 -0.29 -3.12
N LYS A 8 -7.39 0.99 -3.12
CA LYS A 8 -7.96 1.64 -1.95
C LYS A 8 -9.22 0.92 -1.45
N ARG A 9 -10.15 0.55 -2.34
CA ARG A 9 -11.37 -0.20 -1.97
C ARG A 9 -11.01 -1.55 -1.35
N LYS A 10 -10.12 -2.30 -1.98
CA LYS A 10 -9.64 -3.59 -1.45
C LYS A 10 -9.07 -3.45 -0.04
N LEU A 11 -8.24 -2.43 0.19
CA LEU A 11 -7.64 -2.18 1.51
C LEU A 11 -8.65 -1.69 2.56
N ASP A 12 -9.64 -0.90 2.15
CA ASP A 12 -10.72 -0.44 3.02
C ASP A 12 -11.65 -1.60 3.44
N ASP A 13 -11.88 -2.58 2.57
CA ASP A 13 -12.74 -3.74 2.85
C ASP A 13 -12.09 -4.78 3.77
N MET A 14 -10.76 -4.82 3.85
CA MET A 14 -10.02 -5.73 4.75
C MET A 14 -10.22 -5.38 6.23
N SER A 15 -10.28 -6.36 7.11
CA SER A 15 -10.08 -6.17 8.54
C SER A 15 -8.65 -5.66 8.85
N VAL A 16 -8.43 -5.21 10.08
CA VAL A 16 -7.08 -4.78 10.52
C VAL A 16 -6.08 -5.93 10.45
N MET A 17 -6.52 -7.16 10.76
CA MET A 17 -5.68 -8.36 10.72
C MET A 17 -5.30 -8.73 9.29
N GLU A 18 -6.29 -8.81 8.39
CA GLU A 18 -6.06 -9.09 6.96
C GLU A 18 -5.16 -8.02 6.32
N LEU A 19 -5.33 -6.76 6.70
CA LEU A 19 -4.47 -5.68 6.22
C LEU A 19 -3.01 -5.88 6.68
N TYR A 20 -2.81 -6.34 7.92
CA TYR A 20 -1.46 -6.59 8.46
C TYR A 20 -0.78 -7.77 7.76
N GLU A 21 -1.53 -8.86 7.53
CA GLU A 21 -1.05 -10.04 6.79
C GLU A 21 -0.71 -9.68 5.34
N TYR A 22 -1.61 -8.95 4.67
CA TYR A 22 -1.39 -8.44 3.31
C TYR A 22 -0.09 -7.64 3.20
N ILE A 23 0.19 -6.76 4.16
CA ILE A 23 1.42 -5.95 4.13
C ILE A 23 2.66 -6.83 4.34
N LYS A 24 2.60 -7.78 5.29
CA LYS A 24 3.73 -8.69 5.55
C LYS A 24 4.06 -9.56 4.33
N GLU A 25 3.05 -10.05 3.62
CA GLU A 25 3.26 -10.86 2.42
C GLU A 25 3.77 -10.02 1.24
N LYS A 26 3.20 -8.83 1.03
CA LYS A 26 3.49 -8.03 -0.16
C LYS A 26 4.72 -7.13 -0.01
N TYR A 27 4.97 -6.60 1.18
CA TYR A 27 6.07 -5.68 1.46
C TYR A 27 6.84 -6.11 2.72
N PRO A 28 7.45 -7.31 2.71
CA PRO A 28 8.14 -7.86 3.88
C PRO A 28 9.29 -6.96 4.39
N GLU A 29 9.91 -6.19 3.51
CA GLU A 29 11.01 -5.27 3.86
C GLU A 29 10.52 -3.92 4.41
N ASN A 30 9.21 -3.66 4.40
CA ASN A 30 8.63 -2.34 4.70
C ASN A 30 7.66 -2.43 5.89
N GLU A 31 8.13 -2.99 7.01
CA GLU A 31 7.33 -3.16 8.24
C GLU A 31 6.74 -1.83 8.77
N GLU A 32 7.40 -0.70 8.50
CA GLU A 32 6.93 0.64 8.84
C GLU A 32 5.56 1.02 8.24
N LEU A 33 5.14 0.33 7.17
CA LEU A 33 3.83 0.51 6.54
C LEU A 33 2.70 0.09 7.47
N THR A 34 2.92 -0.87 8.37
CA THR A 34 1.88 -1.39 9.28
C THR A 34 1.64 -0.50 10.50
N LEU A 35 2.49 0.51 10.73
CA LEU A 35 2.43 1.34 11.94
C LEU A 35 1.31 2.38 11.84
N GLY A 36 0.40 2.34 12.82
CA GLY A 36 -0.64 3.33 13.05
C GLY A 36 -2.06 2.77 12.96
N SER A 37 -3.05 3.66 12.88
CA SER A 37 -4.44 3.24 12.64
C SER A 37 -4.63 2.71 11.22
N LYS A 38 -5.64 1.86 11.01
CA LYS A 38 -5.99 1.31 9.69
C LYS A 38 -5.98 2.37 8.58
N LYS A 39 -6.62 3.52 8.80
CA LYS A 39 -6.67 4.62 7.83
C LYS A 39 -5.28 5.19 7.47
N ILE A 40 -4.38 5.26 8.45
CA ILE A 40 -3.00 5.72 8.24
C ILE A 40 -2.21 4.67 7.44
N VAL A 41 -2.35 3.40 7.81
CA VAL A 41 -1.71 2.28 7.11
C VAL A 41 -2.13 2.24 5.63
N ILE A 42 -3.43 2.33 5.34
CA ILE A 42 -3.94 2.37 3.96
C ILE A 42 -3.34 3.54 3.19
N ARG A 43 -3.26 4.73 3.80
CA ARG A 43 -2.64 5.90 3.17
C ARG A 43 -1.16 5.67 2.86
N LYS A 44 -0.41 5.04 3.78
CA LYS A 44 1.01 4.71 3.57
C LYS A 44 1.19 3.78 2.39
N ILE A 45 0.39 2.71 2.29
CA ILE A 45 0.45 1.75 1.15
C ILE A 45 0.17 2.46 -0.17
N LEU A 46 -0.89 3.26 -0.24
CA LEU A 46 -1.23 3.99 -1.47
C LEU A 46 -0.13 4.96 -1.90
N ASN A 47 0.51 5.64 -0.94
CA ASN A 47 1.64 6.51 -1.24
C ASN A 47 2.88 5.73 -1.69
N PHE A 48 3.17 4.60 -1.05
CA PHE A 48 4.28 3.73 -1.40
C PHE A 48 4.16 3.22 -2.84
N GLU A 49 3.01 2.66 -3.21
CA GLU A 49 2.73 2.18 -4.57
C GLU A 49 2.84 3.32 -5.60
N ARG A 50 2.41 4.53 -5.24
CA ARG A 50 2.54 5.69 -6.13
C ARG A 50 3.99 6.09 -6.35
N ASN A 51 4.81 6.07 -5.29
CA ASN A 51 6.24 6.36 -5.41
C ASN A 51 6.94 5.30 -6.25
N LEU A 52 6.62 4.02 -6.05
CA LEU A 52 7.20 2.90 -6.79
C LEU A 52 6.89 3.01 -8.30
N LEU A 53 5.64 3.34 -8.65
CA LEU A 53 5.25 3.63 -10.03
C LEU A 53 6.03 4.81 -10.63
N ASN A 54 6.15 5.91 -9.89
CA ASN A 54 6.91 7.07 -10.35
C ASN A 54 8.40 6.71 -10.56
N GLU A 55 8.99 5.94 -9.65
CA GLU A 55 10.38 5.49 -9.74
C GLU A 55 10.61 4.63 -10.99
N LEU A 56 9.72 3.68 -11.26
CA LEU A 56 9.75 2.87 -12.49
C LEU A 56 9.63 3.74 -13.75
N GLU A 57 8.69 4.69 -13.78
CA GLU A 57 8.53 5.61 -14.91
C GLU A 57 9.74 6.54 -15.11
N THR A 58 10.50 6.84 -14.06
CA THR A 58 11.75 7.60 -14.15
C THR A 58 12.96 6.76 -14.49
N ALA A 59 12.98 5.48 -14.13
CA ALA A 59 14.05 4.55 -14.45
C ALA A 59 14.04 4.13 -15.94
N ASP A 60 12.88 4.19 -16.58
CA ASP A 60 12.68 3.95 -18.01
C ASP A 60 12.99 5.17 -18.91
N LYS A 61 13.58 6.25 -18.37
CA LYS A 61 14.00 7.46 -19.11
C LYS A 61 15.51 7.67 -19.10
#